data_AF-A0A929D372-F1
#
_entry.id   AF-A0A929D372-F1
#
_cell.length_a   1.000
_cell.length_b   1.000
_cell.length_c   1.000
_cell.angle_alpha   90.00
_cell.angle_beta   90.00
_cell.angle_gamma   90.00
#
_symmetry.space_group_name_H-M   'P 1'
#
loop_
_entity.id
_entity.type
_entity.pdbx_description
1 polymer ?
#
loop_
_entity_poly.entity_id
_entity_poly.type
_entity_poly.pdbx_seq_one_letter_code
_entity_poly.pdbx_strand_id
1 'polypeptide(L)'
;MLAFFKSNKKKFEVNCPVCRKEFSIKFDPQEITNYDYEYKEGAGFVFSLECDYCDAEASIVQFRSGEVDTFDNKWVKLEKEHSDEISQVRSEIRSMKELLEKNPDNKLKSQLADLEVKLKKLESIFSIQVKKYTDFQAEWRDKWRNEVLNN
;
A
#
# COMPACT_ATOMS: atom_id res chain seq x y z
N MET A 1 -38.22 -11.82 26.26
CA MET A 1 -36.82 -12.26 26.36
C MET A 1 -35.96 -11.17 25.75
N LEU A 2 -35.22 -10.42 26.57
CA LEU A 2 -34.26 -9.44 26.11
C LEU A 2 -33.07 -10.21 25.52
N ALA A 3 -32.92 -10.18 24.20
CA ALA A 3 -31.72 -10.67 23.56
C ALA A 3 -30.57 -9.77 24.01
N PHE A 4 -29.71 -10.30 24.89
CA PHE A 4 -28.41 -9.73 25.18
C PHE A 4 -27.61 -9.67 23.87
N PHE A 5 -27.57 -8.51 23.22
CA PHE A 5 -26.60 -8.25 22.16
C PHE A 5 -25.21 -8.26 22.79
N LYS A 6 -24.60 -9.45 22.88
CA LYS A 6 -23.17 -9.57 23.15
C LYS A 6 -22.45 -8.82 22.04
N SER A 7 -21.69 -7.81 22.40
CA SER A 7 -20.76 -7.15 21.48
C SER A 7 -19.79 -8.19 20.93
N ASN A 8 -19.89 -8.52 19.64
CA ASN A 8 -18.98 -9.40 18.91
C ASN A 8 -17.63 -8.74 18.60
N LYS A 9 -17.42 -7.49 19.07
CA LYS A 9 -16.18 -6.75 18.88
C LYS A 9 -14.99 -7.54 19.44
N LYS A 10 -13.99 -7.78 18.59
CA LYS A 10 -12.71 -8.39 18.96
C LYS A 10 -11.65 -7.30 19.10
N LYS A 11 -10.71 -7.53 20.03
CA LYS A 11 -9.52 -6.69 20.17
C LYS A 11 -8.49 -7.15 19.14
N PHE A 12 -7.94 -6.20 18.40
CA PHE A 12 -6.79 -6.40 17.52
C PHE A 12 -5.64 -5.51 17.99
N GLU A 13 -4.43 -6.02 17.83
CA GLU A 13 -3.19 -5.30 18.10
C GLU A 13 -2.52 -5.05 16.76
N VAL A 14 -2.27 -3.78 16.48
CA VAL A 14 -1.71 -3.30 15.22
C VAL A 14 -0.60 -2.31 15.50
N ASN A 15 0.25 -2.07 14.51
CA ASN A 15 1.39 -1.18 14.65
C ASN A 15 1.23 0.01 13.73
N CYS A 16 1.69 1.21 14.09
CA CYS A 16 1.80 2.28 13.10
C CYS A 16 2.71 1.80 11.93
N PRO A 17 2.28 1.97 10.68
CA PRO A 17 3.05 1.52 9.51
C PRO A 17 4.41 2.23 9.41
N VAL A 18 4.49 3.46 9.91
CA VAL A 18 5.70 4.28 9.91
C VAL A 18 6.60 3.93 11.11
N CYS A 19 6.18 4.28 12.33
CA CYS A 19 7.06 4.23 13.51
C CYS A 19 7.01 2.91 14.30
N ARG A 20 6.09 1.98 13.98
CA ARG A 20 5.87 0.72 14.72
C ARG A 20 5.38 0.88 16.18
N LYS A 21 4.89 2.06 16.57
CA LYS A 21 4.15 2.21 17.83
C LYS A 21 2.94 1.28 17.84
N GLU A 22 2.70 0.59 18.95
CA GLU A 22 1.60 -0.35 19.10
C GLU A 22 0.29 0.37 19.42
N PHE A 23 -0.80 -0.09 18.82
CA PHE A 23 -2.17 0.37 19.08
C PHE A 23 -3.08 -0.82 19.28
N SER A 24 -4.11 -0.63 20.11
CA SER A 24 -5.19 -1.59 20.22
C SER A 24 -6.51 -1.01 19.78
N ILE A 25 -7.21 -1.79 18.96
CA ILE A 25 -8.48 -1.41 18.35
C ILE A 25 -9.52 -2.49 18.62
N LYS A 26 -10.80 -2.10 18.68
CA LYS A 26 -11.92 -3.02 18.89
C LYS A 26 -13.00 -2.80 17.85
N PHE A 27 -13.24 -3.78 17.00
CA PHE A 27 -14.31 -3.77 16.00
C PHE A 27 -14.88 -5.18 15.80
N ASP A 28 -16.08 -5.27 15.23
CA ASP A 28 -16.68 -6.55 14.85
C ASP A 28 -16.20 -6.93 13.43
N PRO A 29 -15.38 -7.99 13.28
CA PRO A 29 -14.89 -8.39 11.96
C PRO A 29 -16.00 -8.84 11.01
N GLN A 30 -17.20 -9.17 11.50
CA GLN A 30 -18.32 -9.55 10.66
C GLN A 30 -19.02 -8.33 10.00
N GLU A 31 -18.78 -7.13 10.49
CA GLU A 31 -19.31 -5.89 9.88
C GLU A 31 -18.59 -5.55 8.57
N ILE A 32 -17.36 -6.05 8.38
CA ILE A 32 -16.59 -5.88 7.14
C ILE A 32 -17.10 -6.85 6.08
N THR A 33 -17.99 -6.35 5.25
CA THR A 33 -18.63 -7.12 4.17
C THR A 33 -18.12 -6.72 2.79
N ASN A 34 -17.46 -5.56 2.69
CA ASN A 34 -16.89 -5.04 1.45
C ASN A 34 -15.35 -5.06 1.52
N TYR A 35 -14.73 -5.69 0.53
CA TYR A 35 -13.28 -5.90 0.43
C TYR A 35 -12.73 -5.23 -0.83
N ASP A 36 -13.11 -3.97 -1.02
CA ASP A 36 -12.81 -3.13 -2.18
C ASP A 36 -11.94 -1.92 -1.82
N TYR A 37 -11.09 -2.05 -0.79
CA TYR A 37 -10.18 -0.98 -0.41
C TYR A 37 -9.32 -0.55 -1.61
N GLU A 38 -9.41 0.74 -1.95
CA GLU A 38 -8.93 1.32 -3.22
C GLU A 38 -7.44 1.00 -3.51
N TYR A 39 -6.64 0.80 -2.46
CA TYR A 39 -5.20 0.64 -2.58
C TYR A 39 -4.69 -0.80 -2.40
N LYS A 40 -5.50 -1.73 -1.87
CA LYS A 40 -5.11 -3.15 -1.69
C LYS A 40 -6.28 -4.08 -1.99
N GLU A 41 -6.08 -4.94 -2.99
CA GLU A 41 -7.06 -5.95 -3.37
C GLU A 41 -7.35 -6.92 -2.21
N GLY A 42 -8.64 -7.24 -2.02
CA GLY A 42 -9.07 -8.19 -1.00
C GLY A 42 -9.00 -7.67 0.43
N ALA A 43 -8.72 -6.37 0.62
CA ALA A 43 -8.81 -5.68 1.89
C ALA A 43 -10.11 -4.87 1.99
N GLY A 44 -10.73 -4.87 3.16
CA GLY A 44 -11.87 -4.04 3.52
C GLY A 44 -11.43 -2.94 4.47
N PHE A 45 -11.81 -1.70 4.20
CA PHE A 45 -11.53 -0.58 5.07
C PHE A 45 -12.30 -0.72 6.40
N VAL A 46 -11.61 -0.52 7.52
CA VAL A 46 -12.23 -0.51 8.85
C VAL A 46 -12.39 0.94 9.34
N PHE A 47 -11.29 1.66 9.53
CA PHE A 47 -11.27 3.09 9.86
C PHE A 47 -9.87 3.70 9.68
N SER A 48 -9.81 5.03 9.65
CA SER A 48 -8.56 5.80 9.63
C SER A 48 -8.15 6.24 11.03
N LEU A 49 -6.85 6.27 11.30
CA LEU A 49 -6.25 6.81 12.51
C LEU A 49 -5.06 7.72 12.18
N GLU A 50 -4.77 8.65 13.07
CA GLU A 50 -3.52 9.41 13.05
C GLU A 50 -2.64 8.91 14.18
N CYS A 51 -1.39 8.57 13.88
CA CYS A 51 -0.44 8.11 14.87
C CYS A 51 -0.01 9.29 15.74
N ASP A 52 -0.36 9.27 17.02
CA ASP A 52 0.00 10.24 18.06
C ASP A 52 1.51 10.37 18.38
N TYR A 53 2.38 9.72 17.60
CA TYR A 53 3.83 9.75 17.78
C TYR A 53 4.58 10.33 16.58
N CYS A 54 4.17 9.94 15.37
CA CYS A 54 4.84 10.35 14.13
C CYS A 54 3.91 11.08 13.16
N ASP A 55 2.69 11.41 13.62
CA ASP A 55 1.63 12.11 12.89
C ASP A 55 1.25 11.44 11.56
N ALA A 56 1.58 10.15 11.41
CA ALA A 56 1.29 9.38 10.22
C ALA A 56 -0.21 9.05 10.18
N GLU A 57 -0.86 9.45 9.09
CA GLU A 57 -2.21 9.02 8.75
C GLU A 57 -2.18 7.57 8.25
N ALA A 58 -2.87 6.68 8.95
CA ALA A 58 -2.97 5.28 8.61
C ALA A 58 -4.42 4.81 8.46
N SER A 59 -4.67 3.91 7.53
CA SER A 59 -5.91 3.13 7.49
C SER A 59 -5.68 1.78 8.13
N ILE A 60 -6.61 1.36 8.97
CA ILE A 60 -6.75 -0.03 9.37
C ILE A 60 -7.65 -0.72 8.36
N VAL A 61 -7.17 -1.86 7.88
CA VAL A 61 -7.92 -2.70 6.96
C VAL A 61 -7.98 -4.12 7.48
N GLN A 62 -9.01 -4.85 7.04
CA GLN A 62 -9.13 -6.28 7.27
C GLN A 62 -9.10 -7.02 5.93
N PHE A 63 -8.24 -8.02 5.81
CA PHE A 63 -8.21 -8.91 4.66
C PHE A 63 -9.29 -9.99 4.75
N ARG A 64 -9.65 -10.59 3.62
CA ARG A 64 -10.56 -11.76 3.57
C ARG A 64 -10.11 -12.95 4.44
N SER A 65 -8.81 -13.05 4.73
CA SER A 65 -8.25 -14.03 5.67
C SER A 65 -8.65 -13.77 7.12
N GLY A 66 -9.18 -12.58 7.43
CA GLY A 66 -9.44 -12.08 8.79
C GLY A 66 -8.24 -11.35 9.40
N GLU A 67 -7.09 -11.33 8.72
CA GLU A 67 -5.90 -10.56 9.13
C GLU A 67 -6.21 -9.06 9.12
N VAL A 68 -5.66 -8.36 10.11
CA VAL A 68 -5.83 -6.91 10.26
C VAL A 68 -4.46 -6.27 10.16
N ASP A 69 -4.34 -5.28 9.29
CA ASP A 69 -3.10 -4.56 9.06
C ASP A 69 -3.38 -3.05 8.95
N THR A 70 -2.30 -2.28 8.95
CA THR A 70 -2.31 -0.83 8.85
C THR A 70 -1.50 -0.36 7.66
N PHE A 71 -2.04 0.60 6.91
CA PHE A 71 -1.39 1.19 5.76
C PHE A 71 -1.21 2.68 5.96
N ASP A 72 -0.02 3.21 5.70
CA ASP A 72 0.18 4.65 5.55
C ASP A 72 -0.54 5.10 4.28
N ASN A 73 -1.55 5.95 4.44
CA ASN A 73 -2.44 6.33 3.34
C ASN A 73 -1.71 7.08 2.23
N LYS A 74 -0.75 7.92 2.60
CA LYS A 74 0.04 8.70 1.65
C LYS A 74 0.95 7.76 0.85
N TRP A 75 1.59 6.82 1.55
CA TRP A 75 2.47 5.85 0.90
C TRP A 75 1.71 4.88 0.00
N VAL A 76 0.63 4.26 0.48
CA VAL A 76 -0.07 3.21 -0.27
C VAL A 76 -0.74 3.77 -1.53
N LYS A 77 -1.23 5.03 -1.48
CA LYS A 77 -1.73 5.75 -2.65
C LYS A 77 -0.63 5.97 -3.68
N LEU A 78 0.52 6.49 -3.25
CA LEU A 78 1.67 6.71 -4.12
C LEU A 78 2.17 5.40 -4.75
N GLU A 79 2.25 4.32 -3.97
CA GLU A 79 2.60 2.98 -4.47
C GLU A 79 1.60 2.50 -5.54
N LYS A 80 0.30 2.67 -5.31
CA LYS A 80 -0.75 2.28 -6.26
C LYS A 80 -0.63 3.05 -7.57
N GLU A 81 -0.52 4.38 -7.50
CA GLU A 81 -0.40 5.26 -8.68
C GLU A 81 0.82 4.89 -9.55
N HIS A 82 1.99 4.66 -8.93
CA HIS A 82 3.19 4.26 -9.68
C HIS A 82 3.08 2.84 -10.25
N SER A 83 2.50 1.91 -9.49
CA SER A 83 2.31 0.53 -9.95
C SER A 83 1.36 0.46 -11.16
N ASP A 84 0.30 1.28 -11.15
CA ASP A 84 -0.64 1.39 -12.26
C ASP A 84 0.04 1.98 -13.50
N GLU A 85 0.82 3.06 -13.35
CA GLU A 85 1.54 3.67 -14.47
C GLU A 85 2.56 2.69 -15.09
N ILE A 86 3.34 1.99 -14.25
CA ILE A 86 4.27 0.95 -14.71
C ILE A 86 3.54 -0.17 -15.43
N SER A 87 2.40 -0.62 -14.89
CA SER A 87 1.59 -1.69 -15.49
C SER A 87 1.02 -1.29 -16.85
N GLN A 88 0.56 -0.04 -16.98
CA GLN A 88 0.10 0.51 -18.24
C GLN A 88 1.22 0.51 -19.29
N VAL A 89 2.39 1.07 -18.96
CA VAL A 89 3.54 1.11 -19.89
C VAL A 89 4.00 -0.30 -20.28
N ARG A 90 4.02 -1.25 -19.33
CA ARG A 90 4.34 -2.66 -19.61
C ARG A 90 3.33 -3.31 -20.56
N SER A 91 2.04 -3.00 -20.40
CA SER A 91 0.99 -3.47 -21.31
C SER A 91 1.18 -2.90 -22.72
N GLU A 92 1.46 -1.61 -22.84
CA GLU A 92 1.74 -0.95 -24.13
C GLU A 92 2.96 -1.57 -24.83
N ILE A 93 4.05 -1.80 -24.08
CA ILE A 93 5.24 -2.50 -24.57
C ILE A 93 4.89 -3.89 -25.09
N ARG A 94 4.07 -4.66 -24.36
CA ARG A 94 3.65 -6.00 -24.77
C ARG A 94 2.86 -5.96 -26.07
N SER A 95 1.84 -5.11 -26.15
CA SER A 95 1.03 -4.96 -27.37
C SER A 95 1.88 -4.50 -28.56
N MET A 96 2.85 -3.62 -28.35
CA MET A 96 3.73 -3.15 -29.41
C MET A 96 4.71 -4.24 -29.89
N LYS A 97 5.21 -5.09 -28.98
CA LYS A 97 6.02 -6.27 -29.34
C LYS A 97 5.21 -7.26 -30.18
N GLU A 98 3.98 -7.56 -29.79
CA GLU A 98 3.07 -8.42 -30.56
C GLU A 98 2.76 -7.87 -31.96
N LEU A 99 2.65 -6.54 -32.10
CA LEU A 99 2.45 -5.90 -33.41
C LEU A 99 3.70 -6.00 -34.28
N LEU A 100 4.89 -5.81 -33.70
CA LEU A 100 6.17 -5.90 -34.41
C LEU A 100 6.50 -7.31 -34.89
N GLU A 101 6.07 -8.34 -34.15
CA GLU A 101 6.17 -9.75 -34.58
C GLU A 101 5.35 -10.01 -35.85
N LYS A 102 4.18 -9.37 -35.97
CA LYS A 102 3.30 -9.53 -37.14
C LYS A 102 3.74 -8.65 -38.31
N ASN A 103 4.15 -7.41 -38.04
CA ASN A 103 4.50 -6.41 -39.03
C ASN A 103 5.76 -5.65 -38.58
N PRO A 104 6.96 -6.07 -39.02
CA PRO A 104 8.19 -5.37 -38.71
C PRO A 104 8.18 -3.96 -39.30
N ASP A 105 8.05 -2.95 -38.44
CA ASP A 105 8.00 -1.54 -38.81
C ASP A 105 9.04 -0.73 -38.00
N ASN A 106 9.86 0.06 -38.69
CA ASN A 106 10.95 0.80 -38.05
C ASN A 106 10.46 1.93 -37.13
N LYS A 107 9.28 2.52 -37.42
CA LYS A 107 8.68 3.54 -36.56
C LYS A 107 8.16 2.91 -35.27
N LEU A 108 7.50 1.75 -35.35
CA LEU A 108 7.08 0.97 -34.19
C LEU A 108 8.27 0.53 -33.34
N LYS A 109 9.40 0.13 -33.95
CA LYS A 109 10.64 -0.18 -33.21
C LYS A 109 11.17 1.02 -32.43
N SER A 110 11.15 2.21 -33.03
CA SER A 110 11.56 3.43 -32.34
C SER A 110 10.65 3.76 -31.16
N GLN A 111 9.33 3.67 -31.36
CA GLN A 111 8.35 3.91 -30.29
C GLN A 111 8.50 2.90 -29.14
N LEU A 112 8.81 1.64 -29.46
CA LEU A 112 9.07 0.62 -28.46
C LEU A 112 10.31 0.97 -27.62
N ALA A 113 11.39 1.42 -28.27
CA ALA A 113 12.59 1.86 -27.57
C ALA A 113 12.30 3.03 -26.62
N ASP A 114 11.48 4.00 -27.06
CA ASP A 114 11.06 5.13 -26.23
C ASP A 114 10.24 4.69 -25.01
N LEU A 115 9.30 3.74 -25.19
CA LEU A 115 8.52 3.16 -24.09
C LEU A 115 9.40 2.37 -23.11
N GLU A 116 10.40 1.62 -23.59
CA GLU A 116 11.34 0.89 -22.73
C GLU A 116 12.21 1.85 -21.92
N VAL A 117 12.63 2.99 -22.49
CA VAL A 117 13.32 4.05 -21.76
C VAL A 117 12.40 4.69 -20.72
N LYS A 118 11.14 4.99 -21.08
CA LYS A 118 10.12 5.52 -20.15
C LYS A 118 9.92 4.58 -18.97
N LEU A 119 9.76 3.28 -19.23
CA LEU A 119 9.59 2.26 -18.19
C LEU A 119 10.76 2.27 -17.21
N LYS A 120 12.00 2.21 -17.71
CA LYS A 120 13.21 2.26 -16.86
C LYS A 120 13.26 3.51 -16.00
N LYS A 121 12.87 4.66 -16.55
CA LYS A 121 12.82 5.94 -15.82
C LYS A 121 11.78 5.91 -14.69
N LEU A 122 10.59 5.39 -14.96
CA LEU A 122 9.53 5.24 -13.95
C LEU A 122 9.96 4.29 -12.82
N GLU A 123 10.51 3.12 -13.17
CA GLU A 123 11.03 2.15 -12.21
C GLU A 123 12.15 2.76 -11.33
N SER A 124 13.03 3.56 -11.93
CA SER A 124 14.10 4.25 -11.20
C SER A 124 13.56 5.32 -10.24
N ILE A 125 12.61 6.14 -10.68
CA ILE A 125 11.98 7.18 -9.84
C ILE A 125 11.28 6.51 -8.64
N PHE A 126 10.51 5.45 -8.91
CA PHE A 126 9.79 4.74 -7.87
C PHE A 126 10.74 4.08 -6.88
N SER A 127 11.83 3.47 -7.35
CA SER A 127 12.90 2.92 -6.50
C SER A 127 13.51 3.98 -5.56
N ILE A 128 13.73 5.20 -6.03
CA ILE A 128 14.21 6.32 -5.20
C ILE A 128 13.18 6.71 -4.14
N GLN A 129 11.89 6.75 -4.48
CA GLN A 129 10.82 7.07 -3.53
C GLN A 129 10.69 5.97 -2.46
N VAL A 130 10.73 4.70 -2.84
CA VAL A 130 10.76 3.55 -1.90
C VAL A 130 11.92 3.68 -0.93
N LYS A 131 13.11 4.01 -1.43
CA LYS A 131 14.27 4.22 -0.56
C LYS A 131 14.04 5.36 0.42
N LYS A 132 13.61 6.54 -0.05
CA LYS A 132 13.33 7.70 0.82
C LYS A 132 12.30 7.37 1.89
N TYR A 133 11.24 6.65 1.53
CA TYR A 133 10.21 6.24 2.46
C TYR A 133 10.72 5.22 3.48
N THR A 134 11.53 4.25 3.04
CA THR A 134 12.17 3.26 3.93
C THR A 134 13.11 3.94 4.92
N ASP A 135 13.92 4.90 4.47
CA ASP A 135 14.83 5.68 5.30
C ASP A 135 14.04 6.51 6.35
N PHE A 136 12.95 7.15 5.92
CA PHE A 136 12.03 7.87 6.80
C PHE A 136 11.40 6.96 7.87
N GLN A 137 10.93 5.77 7.48
CA GLN A 137 10.41 4.79 8.43
C GLN A 137 11.48 4.33 9.42
N ALA A 138 12.70 4.09 8.94
CA ALA A 138 13.82 3.66 9.80
C ALA A 138 14.12 4.71 10.88
N GLU A 139 14.18 5.99 10.50
CA GLU A 139 14.40 7.10 11.44
C GLU A 139 13.35 7.10 12.56
N TRP A 140 12.06 6.98 12.21
CA TRP A 140 10.99 6.97 13.19
C TRP A 140 10.98 5.71 14.07
N ARG A 141 11.31 4.55 13.50
CA ARG A 141 11.40 3.29 14.24
C ARG A 141 12.56 3.30 15.22
N ASP A 142 13.69 3.89 14.85
CA ASP A 142 14.84 4.02 15.74
C ASP A 142 14.55 5.00 16.89
N LYS A 143 13.86 6.12 16.60
CA LYS A 143 13.36 7.03 17.65
C LYS A 143 12.44 6.31 18.64
N TRP A 144 11.43 5.60 18.12
CA TRP A 144 10.49 4.84 18.96
C TRP A 144 11.20 3.77 19.80
N ARG A 145 12.13 3.00 19.20
CA ARG A 145 12.90 1.99 19.92
C ARG A 145 13.69 2.59 21.07
N ASN A 146 14.37 3.73 20.84
CA ASN A 146 15.14 4.39 21.88
C ASN A 146 14.25 4.91 23.01
N GLU A 147 13.05 5.39 22.70
CA GLU A 147 12.10 5.85 23.71
C GLU A 147 11.57 4.70 24.58
N VAL A 148 11.26 3.55 23.96
CA VAL A 148 10.84 2.34 24.69
C VAL A 148 11.96 1.78 25.57
N LEU A 149 13.22 1.85 25.14
CA LEU A 149 14.36 1.35 25.92
C LEU A 149 14.75 2.25 27.10
N ASN A 150 14.36 3.52 27.07
CA ASN A 150 14.72 4.50 28.10
C ASN A 150 13.59 4.79 29.10
N ASN A 151 12.43 4.14 28.94
CA ASN A 151 11.27 4.19 29.85
C ASN A 151 11.07 2.84 30.55
#